data_AF-A0A6A3U4F1-F1
#
_entry.id   AF-A0A6A3U4F1-F1
#
_cell.length_a   1.000
_cell.length_b   1.000
_cell.length_c   1.000
_cell.angle_alpha   90.00
_cell.angle_beta   90.00
_cell.angle_gamma   90.00
#
_symmetry.space_group_name_H-M   'P 1'
#
loop_
_entity.id
_entity.type
_entity.pdbx_description
1 polymer ?
#
loop_
_entity_poly.entity_id
_entity_poly.type
_entity_poly.pdbx_seq_one_letter_code
_entity_poly.pdbx_strand_id
1 'polypeptide(L)'
;METVTLQPTSLQSNCVESILVQILLRYIACHGSRYELLDLLQFGTPDAVVCHSSSGRFFHRPPSTIIPSIPSRKVEPSGGYSLVITTQPLTRKPLDKDSVQLLLLKSTPSALGVGNGVLPVERALQEAQLFTRELFRVAAQHYERDLLWSRLLFDDTRGPGAEVARTLALPTDLFRVEVGPQQLEECLRLSICTPLETLDPRLDELLCVSGVCWQELALRLRDIYADQLREFQFQEEDENSSHLLLLCPDTFDLIIHLTFITPKDQTVAQAELVEDGDASVSGDESISSSSRSASINGSHVSGISEQFSEGGFTQEAQGDVRVEICRREEPPNKQFTFAQRRSISEFVNCIVHWQWRSLIYD
;
A
#
# COMPACT_ATOMS: atom_id res chain seq x y z
N MET A 1 -2.35 -15.42 33.99
CA MET A 1 -2.37 -16.04 32.65
C MET A 1 -3.74 -15.81 32.09
N GLU A 2 -3.85 -15.37 30.85
CA GLU A 2 -5.12 -15.08 30.18
C GLU A 2 -5.11 -15.56 28.74
N THR A 3 -6.30 -15.84 28.21
CA THR A 3 -6.49 -16.12 26.79
C THR A 3 -7.09 -14.88 26.12
N VAL A 4 -6.50 -14.44 25.01
CA VAL A 4 -7.01 -13.33 24.21
C VAL A 4 -7.49 -13.86 22.87
N THR A 5 -8.78 -13.75 22.63
CA THR A 5 -9.37 -13.94 21.30
C THR A 5 -9.15 -12.68 20.47
N LEU A 6 -8.58 -12.87 19.29
CA LEU A 6 -8.35 -11.83 18.30
C LEU A 6 -9.55 -11.78 17.36
N GLN A 7 -9.96 -10.57 16.96
CA GLN A 7 -11.06 -10.47 16.01
C GLN A 7 -10.58 -10.81 14.60
N PRO A 8 -11.33 -11.61 13.82
CA PRO A 8 -11.02 -11.88 12.42
C PRO A 8 -11.03 -10.62 11.52
N THR A 9 -11.63 -9.53 12.00
CA THR A 9 -12.15 -8.39 11.23
C THR A 9 -11.15 -7.29 10.85
N SER A 10 -9.87 -7.60 10.62
CA SER A 10 -8.91 -6.56 10.17
C SER A 10 -8.12 -6.90 8.91
N LEU A 11 -8.64 -7.83 8.12
CA LEU A 11 -8.12 -8.18 6.79
C LEU A 11 -9.22 -7.88 5.79
N GLN A 12 -9.35 -6.61 5.40
CA GLN A 12 -10.43 -6.12 4.55
C GLN A 12 -10.13 -6.20 3.05
N SER A 13 -9.05 -6.85 2.63
CA SER A 13 -8.84 -7.15 1.22
C SER A 13 -9.22 -8.59 0.90
N ASN A 14 -9.66 -8.81 -0.34
CA ASN A 14 -9.95 -10.13 -0.91
C ASN A 14 -8.70 -11.05 -0.97
N CYS A 15 -7.57 -10.67 -0.37
CA CYS A 15 -6.30 -11.40 -0.44
C CYS A 15 -6.14 -12.54 0.56
N VAL A 16 -6.97 -12.68 1.60
CA VAL A 16 -6.74 -13.76 2.58
C VAL A 16 -8.00 -14.34 3.22
N GLU A 17 -8.23 -15.63 2.98
CA GLU A 17 -8.86 -16.54 3.93
C GLU A 17 -8.06 -16.51 5.25
N SER A 18 -8.54 -15.78 6.27
CA SER A 18 -8.05 -15.76 7.66
C SER A 18 -6.54 -15.98 7.83
N ILE A 19 -5.72 -14.91 7.88
CA ILE A 19 -4.32 -15.09 8.29
C ILE A 19 -4.32 -15.76 9.66
N LEU A 20 -3.80 -16.99 9.73
CA LEU A 20 -3.74 -17.73 10.97
C LEU A 20 -2.92 -16.92 11.99
N VAL A 21 -3.41 -16.84 13.22
CA VAL A 21 -2.73 -16.14 14.33
C VAL A 21 -1.28 -16.62 14.51
N GLN A 22 -1.00 -17.89 14.20
CA GLN A 22 0.35 -18.45 14.19
C GLN A 22 1.28 -17.80 13.17
N ILE A 23 0.78 -17.47 11.97
CA ILE A 23 1.55 -16.78 10.94
C ILE A 23 1.86 -15.36 11.40
N LEU A 24 0.88 -14.65 11.96
CA LEU A 24 1.09 -13.30 12.50
C LEU A 24 2.08 -13.30 13.65
N LEU A 25 2.02 -14.26 14.57
CA LEU A 25 2.98 -14.35 15.67
C LEU A 25 4.41 -14.58 15.16
N ARG A 26 4.58 -15.44 14.15
CA ARG A 26 5.88 -15.67 13.50
C ARG A 26 6.38 -14.42 12.79
N TYR A 27 5.50 -13.72 12.08
CA TYR A 27 5.81 -12.46 11.44
C TYR A 27 6.27 -11.42 12.47
N ILE A 28 5.53 -11.26 13.58
CA ILE A 28 5.90 -10.37 14.68
C ILE A 28 7.29 -10.70 15.22
N ALA A 29 7.60 -12.00 15.41
CA ALA A 29 8.91 -12.42 15.89
C ALA A 29 10.04 -12.10 14.90
N CYS A 30 9.86 -12.42 13.62
CA CYS A 30 10.82 -12.08 12.55
C CYS A 30 11.05 -10.56 12.42
N HIS A 31 10.05 -9.76 12.79
CA HIS A 31 10.09 -8.30 12.75
C HIS A 31 10.08 -7.67 14.14
N GLY A 32 10.67 -8.34 15.14
CA GLY A 32 10.61 -7.90 16.54
C GLY A 32 11.06 -6.45 16.76
N SER A 33 12.04 -5.95 15.99
CA SER A 33 12.48 -4.56 16.03
C SER A 33 11.38 -3.54 15.71
N ARG A 34 10.42 -3.86 14.82
CA ARG A 34 9.29 -2.99 14.48
C ARG A 34 8.33 -2.78 15.65
N TYR A 35 8.27 -3.74 16.56
CA TYR A 35 7.35 -3.78 17.69
C TYR A 35 8.04 -3.64 19.05
N GLU A 36 9.36 -3.42 19.02
CA GLU A 36 10.26 -3.47 20.19
C GLU A 36 10.14 -4.79 20.97
N LEU A 37 9.91 -5.91 20.31
CA LEU A 37 9.75 -7.23 20.92
C LEU A 37 11.03 -8.05 20.76
N LEU A 38 11.24 -8.93 21.73
CA LEU A 38 12.25 -9.98 21.64
C LEU A 38 11.57 -11.28 21.20
N ASP A 39 12.14 -11.90 20.18
CA ASP A 39 11.79 -13.25 19.76
C ASP A 39 12.22 -14.26 20.84
N LEU A 40 11.32 -15.21 21.17
CA LEU A 40 11.69 -16.44 21.84
C LEU A 40 11.59 -17.63 20.88
N LEU A 41 12.73 -17.97 20.27
CA LEU A 41 12.84 -19.12 19.39
C LEU A 41 12.77 -20.43 20.17
N GLN A 42 11.88 -21.32 19.77
CA GLN A 42 11.94 -22.73 20.12
C GLN A 42 12.33 -23.51 18.86
N PHE A 43 13.52 -24.12 18.83
CA PHE A 43 14.02 -24.92 17.70
C PHE A 43 13.92 -24.22 16.32
N GLY A 44 14.11 -22.89 16.28
CA GLY A 44 14.09 -22.12 15.04
C GLY A 44 12.70 -21.78 14.50
N THR A 45 11.61 -22.10 15.22
CA THR A 45 10.26 -21.60 14.90
C THR A 45 9.78 -20.68 16.02
N PRO A 46 9.52 -19.39 15.75
CA PRO A 46 8.99 -18.50 16.77
C PRO A 46 7.50 -18.80 17.03
N ASP A 47 7.23 -19.48 18.15
CA ASP A 47 5.86 -19.71 18.64
C ASP A 47 5.55 -18.88 19.90
N ALA A 48 6.49 -18.02 20.30
CA ALA A 48 6.32 -17.06 21.38
C ALA A 48 7.15 -15.80 21.16
N VAL A 49 6.65 -14.66 21.64
CA VAL A 49 7.40 -13.40 21.71
C VAL A 49 7.32 -12.83 23.11
N VAL A 50 8.31 -12.00 23.46
CA VAL A 50 8.39 -11.34 24.78
C VAL A 50 8.56 -9.84 24.65
N CYS A 51 7.88 -9.12 25.54
CA CYS A 51 8.21 -7.74 25.85
C CYS A 51 8.37 -7.52 27.34
N HIS A 52 9.09 -6.44 27.66
CA HIS A 52 9.33 -6.00 29.02
C HIS A 52 8.72 -4.62 29.22
N SER A 53 8.11 -4.40 30.38
CA SER A 53 7.64 -3.09 30.82
C SER A 53 8.03 -2.87 32.28
N SER A 54 8.75 -1.78 32.55
CA SER A 54 9.09 -1.38 33.93
C SER A 54 7.87 -0.90 34.72
N SER A 55 6.81 -0.43 34.03
CA SER A 55 5.60 0.11 34.67
C SER A 55 4.37 -0.79 34.56
N GLY A 56 4.41 -1.83 33.72
CA GLY A 56 3.22 -2.60 33.33
C GLY A 56 2.35 -1.92 32.28
N ARG A 57 2.83 -0.81 31.67
CA ARG A 57 2.28 -0.22 30.45
C ARG A 57 3.14 -0.65 29.26
N PHE A 58 2.55 -1.36 28.30
CA PHE A 58 3.19 -1.90 27.10
C PHE A 58 3.07 -0.98 25.87
N PHE A 59 2.07 -0.07 25.80
CA PHE A 59 1.88 0.87 24.68
C PHE A 59 2.88 2.05 24.62
N HIS A 60 3.29 2.57 25.77
CA HIS A 60 4.14 3.77 25.85
C HIS A 60 5.41 3.41 26.61
N ARG A 61 6.34 2.81 25.87
CA ARG A 61 7.66 2.54 26.42
C ARG A 61 8.46 3.85 26.29
N PRO A 62 9.07 4.35 27.37
CA PRO A 62 10.07 5.39 27.20
C PRO A 62 11.16 4.82 26.27
N PRO A 63 11.71 5.64 25.34
CA PRO A 63 12.69 5.18 24.37
C PRO A 63 13.77 4.41 25.11
N SER A 64 13.88 3.13 24.78
CA SER A 64 14.85 2.26 25.41
C SER A 64 16.21 2.82 25.05
N THR A 65 16.87 3.41 26.03
CA THR A 65 18.31 3.56 26.02
C THR A 65 18.85 2.14 26.12
N ILE A 66 18.88 1.43 24.98
CA ILE A 66 19.76 0.27 24.80
C ILE A 66 21.17 0.86 24.78
N ILE A 67 21.64 1.31 25.94
CA ILE A 67 23.05 1.55 26.16
C ILE A 67 23.60 0.14 26.38
N PRO A 68 24.53 -0.35 25.53
CA PRO A 68 25.41 -1.43 25.91
C PRO A 68 26.28 -0.91 27.06
N SER A 69 25.71 -0.85 28.27
CA SER A 69 26.37 -0.27 29.43
C SER A 69 27.16 -1.37 30.14
N ILE A 70 28.45 -1.41 29.81
CA ILE A 70 29.58 -1.40 30.76
C ILE A 70 29.35 -2.21 32.05
N PRO A 71 30.17 -3.24 32.34
CA PRO A 71 29.95 -4.21 33.41
C PRO A 71 30.17 -3.70 34.85
N SER A 72 29.97 -2.42 35.15
CA SER A 72 30.35 -1.84 36.45
C SER A 72 29.30 -1.01 37.21
N ARG A 73 28.04 -0.93 36.76
CA ARG A 73 26.96 -0.40 37.59
C ARG A 73 26.07 -1.52 38.10
N LYS A 74 25.96 -1.65 39.43
CA LYS A 74 24.94 -2.47 40.08
C LYS A 74 23.58 -2.11 39.48
N VAL A 75 23.04 -3.00 38.66
CA VAL A 75 21.66 -2.91 38.16
C VAL A 75 20.78 -3.13 39.38
N GLU A 76 20.20 -2.05 39.91
CA GLU A 76 19.09 -2.21 40.85
C GLU A 76 18.00 -3.00 40.14
N PRO A 77 17.38 -3.99 40.80
CA PRO A 77 16.34 -4.80 40.17
C PRO A 77 15.17 -3.87 39.84
N SER A 78 15.09 -3.45 38.58
CA SER A 78 13.97 -2.68 38.07
C SER A 78 12.72 -3.53 38.20
N GLY A 79 11.81 -3.09 39.07
CA GLY A 79 10.46 -3.66 39.14
C GLY A 79 9.76 -3.55 37.78
N GLY A 80 8.79 -4.42 37.54
CA GLY A 80 8.04 -4.43 36.29
C GLY A 80 7.50 -5.80 35.93
N TYR A 81 7.24 -5.96 34.64
CA TYR A 81 6.64 -7.14 34.05
C TYR A 81 7.36 -7.58 32.78
N SER A 82 7.42 -8.88 32.58
CA SER A 82 7.69 -9.50 31.28
C SER A 82 6.41 -10.15 30.80
N LEU A 83 5.96 -9.81 29.60
CA LEU A 83 4.79 -10.39 28.96
C LEU A 83 5.26 -11.39 27.90
N VAL A 84 4.85 -12.64 28.05
CA VAL A 84 5.02 -13.69 27.04
C VAL A 84 3.70 -13.84 26.29
N ILE A 85 3.76 -13.79 24.96
CA ILE A 85 2.63 -14.01 24.06
C ILE A 85 2.91 -15.27 23.26
N THR A 86 2.01 -16.26 23.30
CA THR A 86 2.23 -17.54 22.61
C THR A 86 0.95 -18.13 22.03
N THR A 87 1.08 -18.87 20.94
CA THR A 87 0.01 -19.70 20.38
C THR A 87 0.04 -21.13 20.92
N GLN A 88 1.06 -21.50 21.71
CA GLN A 88 1.15 -22.82 22.30
C GLN A 88 0.20 -22.94 23.51
N PRO A 89 -0.58 -24.03 23.62
CA PRO A 89 -1.43 -24.25 24.77
C PRO A 89 -0.59 -24.61 26.00
N LEU A 90 -0.60 -23.74 27.01
CA LEU A 90 0.02 -23.93 28.32
C LEU A 90 -0.85 -24.77 29.27
N THR A 91 -2.06 -25.12 28.83
CA THR A 91 -3.00 -25.98 29.57
C THR A 91 -3.35 -27.20 28.73
N ARG A 92 -3.97 -28.21 29.35
CA ARG A 92 -4.43 -29.41 28.63
C ARG A 92 -5.57 -29.15 27.64
N LYS A 93 -6.16 -27.95 27.63
CA LYS A 93 -7.20 -27.57 26.67
C LYS A 93 -6.54 -26.99 25.41
N PRO A 94 -6.97 -27.41 24.21
CA PRO A 94 -6.52 -26.80 22.98
C PRO A 94 -6.95 -25.32 22.96
N LEU A 95 -6.13 -24.50 22.31
CA LEU A 95 -6.41 -23.09 22.08
C LEU A 95 -7.24 -22.93 20.82
N ASP A 96 -8.20 -22.00 20.82
CA ASP A 96 -8.95 -21.65 19.61
C ASP A 96 -8.01 -21.07 18.55
N LYS A 97 -8.33 -21.28 17.26
CA LYS A 97 -7.47 -20.88 16.13
C LYS A 97 -7.14 -19.38 16.10
N ASP A 98 -8.06 -18.56 16.59
CA ASP A 98 -7.96 -17.11 16.60
C ASP A 98 -7.55 -16.55 17.98
N SER A 99 -6.91 -17.37 18.81
CA SER A 99 -6.55 -16.98 20.18
C SER A 99 -5.05 -17.12 20.45
N VAL A 100 -4.57 -16.29 21.37
CA VAL A 100 -3.22 -16.37 21.95
C VAL A 100 -3.31 -16.46 23.48
N GLN A 101 -2.30 -17.05 24.10
CA GLN A 101 -2.14 -17.09 25.54
C GLN A 101 -1.11 -16.07 26.00
N LEU A 102 -1.42 -15.42 27.11
CA LEU A 102 -0.60 -14.39 27.74
C LEU A 102 -0.09 -14.88 29.11
N LEU A 103 1.23 -14.90 29.29
CA LEU A 103 1.85 -14.99 30.62
C LEU A 103 2.44 -13.65 31.01
N LEU A 104 1.87 -13.05 32.05
CA LEU A 104 2.44 -11.86 32.68
C LEU A 104 3.30 -12.29 33.87
N LEU A 105 4.61 -12.14 33.73
CA LEU A 105 5.60 -12.49 34.75
C LEU A 105 6.05 -11.22 35.47
N LYS A 106 5.82 -11.14 36.77
CA LYS A 106 6.27 -10.00 37.58
C LYS A 106 7.73 -10.20 37.97
N SER A 107 8.60 -9.25 37.62
CA SER A 107 10.05 -9.39 37.79
C SER A 107 10.53 -9.27 39.25
N THR A 108 9.72 -8.71 40.17
CA THR A 108 10.02 -8.67 41.62
C THR A 108 8.76 -8.63 42.51
N PRO A 109 8.78 -9.22 43.72
CA PRO A 109 7.73 -9.02 44.72
C PRO A 109 7.91 -7.66 45.39
N SER A 110 7.18 -6.64 44.93
CA SER A 110 7.09 -5.35 45.63
C SER A 110 6.31 -5.57 46.93
N ALA A 111 7.00 -5.76 48.05
CA ALA A 111 6.40 -6.00 49.37
C ALA A 111 5.75 -4.75 49.99
N LEU A 112 5.90 -3.57 49.38
CA LEU A 112 5.34 -2.33 49.90
C LEU A 112 4.55 -1.64 48.80
N GLY A 113 3.24 -1.65 48.97
CA GLY A 113 2.30 -0.92 48.15
C GLY A 113 2.49 0.59 48.32
N VAL A 114 2.12 1.31 47.26
CA VAL A 114 2.07 2.77 47.15
C VAL A 114 3.43 3.43 46.86
N GLY A 115 3.71 3.66 45.56
CA GLY A 115 4.74 4.64 45.14
C GLY A 115 5.54 4.34 43.86
N ASN A 116 5.64 3.08 43.43
CA ASN A 116 6.68 2.71 42.45
C ASN A 116 6.35 2.96 40.96
N GLY A 117 5.23 3.60 40.63
CA GLY A 117 4.82 3.82 39.22
C GLY A 117 4.51 2.53 38.43
N VAL A 118 4.58 1.35 39.08
CA VAL A 118 4.25 0.04 38.51
C VAL A 118 2.77 -0.26 38.73
N LEU A 119 2.06 -0.59 37.66
CA LEU A 119 0.66 -0.98 37.68
C LEU A 119 0.45 -2.25 38.53
N PRO A 120 -0.68 -2.34 39.26
CA PRO A 120 -1.14 -3.61 39.83
C PRO A 120 -1.27 -4.69 38.77
N VAL A 121 -1.12 -5.95 39.15
CA VAL A 121 -1.10 -7.10 38.23
C VAL A 121 -2.35 -7.13 37.35
N GLU A 122 -3.52 -6.86 37.93
CA GLU A 122 -4.81 -6.87 37.24
C GLU A 122 -4.87 -5.78 36.16
N ARG A 123 -4.38 -4.56 36.47
CA ARG A 123 -4.33 -3.46 35.50
C ARG A 123 -3.26 -3.68 34.43
N ALA A 124 -2.10 -4.21 34.80
CA ALA A 124 -1.05 -4.56 33.85
C ALA A 124 -1.50 -5.67 32.89
N LEU A 125 -2.32 -6.62 33.37
CA LEU A 125 -2.89 -7.68 32.55
C LEU A 125 -3.96 -7.17 31.58
N GLN A 126 -4.84 -6.25 32.03
CA GLN A 126 -5.78 -5.58 31.12
C GLN A 126 -5.05 -4.78 30.03
N GLU A 127 -3.99 -4.08 30.41
CA GLU A 127 -3.17 -3.33 29.46
C GLU A 127 -2.44 -4.26 28.49
N ALA A 128 -1.89 -5.39 28.96
CA ALA A 128 -1.31 -6.44 28.12
C ALA A 128 -2.30 -7.03 27.11
N GLN A 129 -3.56 -7.24 27.50
CA GLN A 129 -4.61 -7.72 26.60
C GLN A 129 -4.91 -6.71 25.49
N LEU A 130 -5.03 -5.42 25.83
CA LEU A 130 -5.24 -4.35 24.85
C LEU A 130 -4.03 -4.20 23.92
N PHE A 131 -2.82 -4.19 24.48
CA PHE A 131 -1.57 -4.15 23.73
C PHE A 131 -1.48 -5.32 22.74
N THR A 132 -1.81 -6.53 23.16
CA THR A 132 -1.77 -7.72 22.29
C THR A 132 -2.75 -7.60 21.14
N ARG A 133 -3.99 -7.14 21.38
CA ARG A 133 -4.98 -6.96 20.30
C ARG A 133 -4.50 -5.94 19.27
N GLU A 134 -3.95 -4.82 19.73
CA GLU A 134 -3.45 -3.78 18.84
C GLU A 134 -2.19 -4.23 18.09
N LEU A 135 -1.27 -4.92 18.77
CA LEU A 135 -0.08 -5.50 18.15
C LEU A 135 -0.45 -6.42 16.97
N PHE A 136 -1.40 -7.35 17.18
CA PHE A 136 -1.84 -8.24 16.12
C PHE A 136 -2.59 -7.51 15.00
N ARG A 137 -3.38 -6.49 15.32
CA ARG A 137 -4.07 -5.65 14.33
C ARG A 137 -3.07 -4.90 13.43
N VAL A 138 -2.05 -4.28 14.02
CA VAL A 138 -0.99 -3.58 13.27
C VAL A 138 -0.13 -4.57 12.48
N ALA A 139 0.21 -5.71 13.08
CA ALA A 139 0.98 -6.75 12.41
C ALA A 139 0.26 -7.35 11.21
N ALA A 140 -1.07 -7.50 11.27
CA ALA A 140 -1.89 -7.93 10.14
C ALA A 140 -1.74 -6.98 8.95
N GLN A 141 -1.86 -5.66 9.18
CA GLN A 141 -1.68 -4.64 8.14
C GLN A 141 -0.26 -4.65 7.56
N HIS A 142 0.76 -4.75 8.42
CA HIS A 142 2.15 -4.80 7.95
C HIS A 142 2.45 -6.08 7.16
N TYR A 143 1.93 -7.23 7.60
CA TYR A 143 2.09 -8.50 6.89
C TYR A 143 1.44 -8.44 5.50
N GLU A 144 0.21 -7.94 5.43
CA GLU A 144 -0.53 -7.78 4.19
C GLU A 144 0.21 -6.89 3.20
N ARG A 145 0.65 -5.72 3.67
CA ARG A 145 1.49 -4.81 2.90
C ARG A 145 2.75 -5.50 2.39
N ASP A 146 3.53 -6.13 3.27
CA ASP A 146 4.81 -6.76 2.89
C ASP A 146 4.60 -7.91 1.91
N LEU A 147 3.48 -8.64 2.02
CA LEU A 147 3.07 -9.70 1.11
C LEU A 147 2.73 -9.13 -0.28
N LEU A 148 1.92 -8.08 -0.35
CA LEU A 148 1.55 -7.41 -1.60
C LEU A 148 2.78 -6.82 -2.30
N TRP A 149 3.65 -6.13 -1.55
CA TRP A 149 4.93 -5.62 -2.05
C TRP A 149 5.82 -6.72 -2.63
N SER A 150 5.95 -7.84 -1.91
CA SER A 150 6.75 -8.96 -2.40
C SER A 150 6.19 -9.54 -3.70
N ARG A 151 4.86 -9.63 -3.82
CA ARG A 151 4.20 -10.12 -5.05
C ARG A 151 4.31 -9.14 -6.22
N LEU A 152 4.38 -7.84 -5.97
CA LEU A 152 4.64 -6.84 -7.01
C LEU A 152 6.07 -6.94 -7.52
N LEU A 153 7.06 -7.01 -6.61
CA LEU A 153 8.49 -7.00 -6.94
C LEU A 153 8.96 -8.28 -7.64
N PHE A 154 8.39 -9.42 -7.29
CA PHE A 154 8.83 -10.71 -7.81
C PHE A 154 7.77 -11.32 -8.73
N ASP A 155 8.19 -11.67 -9.94
CA ASP A 155 7.36 -12.48 -10.83
C ASP A 155 7.25 -13.94 -10.35
N ASP A 156 6.28 -14.67 -10.91
CA ASP A 156 5.99 -16.09 -10.61
C ASP A 156 7.18 -17.04 -10.89
N THR A 157 8.25 -16.56 -11.52
CA THR A 157 9.41 -17.36 -11.94
C THR A 157 10.70 -17.05 -11.16
N ARG A 158 10.79 -15.87 -10.54
CA ARG A 158 12.02 -15.30 -9.93
C ARG A 158 11.85 -14.89 -8.47
N GLY A 159 10.71 -15.16 -7.85
CA GLY A 159 10.46 -14.86 -6.45
C GLY A 159 10.90 -15.92 -5.44
N PRO A 160 10.94 -15.57 -4.13
CA PRO A 160 11.19 -16.52 -3.05
C PRO A 160 10.23 -17.72 -3.07
N GLY A 161 8.96 -17.51 -3.44
CA GLY A 161 7.98 -18.58 -3.59
C GLY A 161 8.35 -19.58 -4.70
N ALA A 162 8.82 -19.08 -5.85
CA ALA A 162 9.28 -19.91 -6.95
C ALA A 162 10.57 -20.69 -6.59
N GLU A 163 11.48 -20.06 -5.84
CA GLU A 163 12.67 -20.72 -5.31
C GLU A 163 12.34 -21.83 -4.31
N VAL A 164 11.42 -21.56 -3.37
CA VAL A 164 10.94 -22.57 -2.40
C VAL A 164 10.23 -23.71 -3.12
N ALA A 165 9.34 -23.42 -4.07
CA ALA A 165 8.66 -24.44 -4.85
C ALA A 165 9.65 -25.33 -5.60
N ARG A 166 10.65 -24.74 -6.25
CA ARG A 166 11.72 -25.46 -6.95
C ARG A 166 12.55 -26.31 -5.99
N THR A 167 12.94 -25.75 -4.85
CA THR A 167 13.78 -26.42 -3.84
C THR A 167 13.07 -27.61 -3.20
N LEU A 168 11.77 -27.47 -2.93
CA LEU A 168 10.96 -28.49 -2.29
C LEU A 168 10.19 -29.39 -3.27
N ALA A 169 10.42 -29.23 -4.58
CA ALA A 169 9.70 -29.93 -5.64
C ALA A 169 8.16 -29.82 -5.51
N LEU A 170 7.68 -28.64 -5.11
CA LEU A 170 6.26 -28.31 -5.00
C LEU A 170 5.75 -27.72 -6.33
N PRO A 171 4.42 -27.77 -6.59
CA PRO A 171 3.84 -27.11 -7.76
C PRO A 171 4.22 -25.63 -7.82
N THR A 172 4.59 -25.15 -9.01
CA THR A 172 5.05 -23.76 -9.21
C THR A 172 3.95 -22.73 -8.99
N ASP A 173 2.69 -23.15 -9.11
CA ASP A 173 1.48 -22.37 -8.85
C ASP A 173 1.05 -22.38 -7.38
N LEU A 174 1.68 -23.20 -6.52
CA LEU A 174 1.28 -23.32 -5.10
C LEU A 174 1.37 -21.98 -4.35
N PHE A 175 2.33 -21.13 -4.72
CA PHE A 175 2.54 -19.82 -4.13
C PHE A 175 2.10 -18.68 -5.06
N ARG A 176 1.53 -19.01 -6.23
CA ARG A 176 1.08 -18.02 -7.20
C ARG A 176 -0.16 -17.33 -6.69
N VAL A 177 -0.09 -16.01 -6.57
CA VAL A 177 -1.23 -15.17 -6.26
C VAL A 177 -1.15 -13.96 -7.17
N GLU A 178 -2.13 -13.85 -8.07
CA GLU A 178 -2.20 -12.72 -8.99
C GLU A 178 -2.52 -11.43 -8.22
N VAL A 179 -1.72 -10.39 -8.45
CA VAL A 179 -2.01 -9.04 -7.96
C VAL A 179 -2.81 -8.33 -9.05
N GLY A 180 -4.12 -8.27 -8.86
CA GLY A 180 -5.02 -7.49 -9.70
C GLY A 180 -5.12 -6.03 -9.25
N PRO A 181 -5.96 -5.22 -9.93
CA PRO A 181 -6.15 -3.81 -9.60
C PRO A 181 -6.54 -3.57 -8.14
N GLN A 182 -7.47 -4.35 -7.59
CA GLN A 182 -7.92 -4.21 -6.19
C GLN A 182 -6.78 -4.47 -5.20
N GLN A 183 -5.97 -5.50 -5.43
CA GLN A 183 -4.84 -5.84 -4.57
C GLN A 183 -3.74 -4.78 -4.63
N LEU A 184 -3.57 -4.16 -5.79
CA LEU A 184 -2.64 -3.06 -5.94
C LEU A 184 -3.13 -1.81 -5.23
N GLU A 185 -4.40 -1.46 -5.40
CA GLU A 185 -5.01 -0.30 -4.73
C GLU A 185 -4.82 -0.41 -3.21
N GLU A 186 -5.08 -1.60 -2.67
CA GLU A 186 -4.82 -1.91 -1.27
C GLU A 186 -3.33 -1.80 -0.92
N CYS A 187 -2.43 -2.27 -1.78
CA CYS A 187 -1.00 -2.16 -1.58
C CYS A 187 -0.57 -0.69 -1.47
N LEU A 188 -1.04 0.17 -2.36
CA LEU A 188 -0.76 1.61 -2.35
C LEU A 188 -1.36 2.27 -1.11
N ARG A 189 -2.60 1.91 -0.74
CA ARG A 189 -3.28 2.38 0.48
C ARG A 189 -2.51 2.05 1.77
N LEU A 190 -1.84 0.90 1.80
CA LEU A 190 -0.99 0.47 2.92
C LEU A 190 0.46 0.99 2.83
N SER A 191 0.83 1.62 1.72
CA SER A 191 2.16 2.18 1.47
C SER A 191 2.23 3.65 1.85
N ILE A 192 3.46 4.17 1.89
CA ILE A 192 3.70 5.60 2.04
C ILE A 192 3.94 6.19 0.66
N CYS A 193 2.91 6.78 0.08
CA CYS A 193 2.99 7.49 -1.19
C CYS A 193 3.36 8.95 -0.91
N THR A 194 4.54 9.36 -1.35
CA THR A 194 5.02 10.75 -1.22
C THR A 194 5.01 11.39 -2.60
N PRO A 195 4.19 12.43 -2.86
CA PRO A 195 4.20 13.12 -4.14
C PRO A 195 5.60 13.67 -4.46
N LEU A 196 6.00 13.57 -5.72
CA LEU A 196 7.37 13.90 -6.16
C LEU A 196 7.72 15.36 -5.83
N GLU A 197 6.77 16.28 -5.96
CA GLU A 197 6.88 17.70 -5.64
C GLU A 197 7.15 17.98 -4.16
N THR A 198 6.80 17.04 -3.27
CA THR A 198 7.15 17.14 -1.84
C THR A 198 8.65 16.93 -1.61
N LEU A 199 9.36 16.28 -2.54
CA LEU A 199 10.80 16.06 -2.44
C LEU A 199 11.61 17.29 -2.89
N ASP A 200 11.21 17.89 -4.01
CA ASP A 200 11.71 19.17 -4.50
C ASP A 200 10.57 19.83 -5.32
N PRO A 201 10.04 20.99 -4.90
CA PRO A 201 8.94 21.66 -5.59
C PRO A 201 9.21 21.96 -7.07
N ARG A 202 10.47 22.07 -7.48
CA ARG A 202 10.84 22.30 -8.89
C ARG A 202 10.59 21.09 -9.78
N LEU A 203 10.40 19.91 -9.20
CA LEU A 203 10.05 18.71 -9.98
C LEU A 203 8.62 18.80 -10.51
N ASP A 204 7.73 19.51 -9.83
CA ASP A 204 6.37 19.79 -10.32
C ASP A 204 6.41 20.66 -11.59
N GLU A 205 7.26 21.69 -11.58
CA GLU A 205 7.47 22.57 -12.73
C GLU A 205 7.95 21.79 -13.96
N LEU A 206 8.75 20.74 -13.76
CA LEU A 206 9.14 19.85 -14.85
C LEU A 206 7.91 19.12 -15.40
N LEU A 207 7.07 18.51 -14.57
CA LEU A 207 5.92 17.74 -15.03
C LEU A 207 4.85 18.61 -15.73
N CYS A 208 4.81 19.90 -15.43
CA CYS A 208 3.83 20.85 -15.97
C CYS A 208 4.21 21.47 -17.33
N VAL A 209 5.31 21.05 -17.98
CA VAL A 209 5.75 21.64 -19.25
C VAL A 209 4.75 21.33 -20.39
N SER A 210 4.26 22.38 -21.05
CA SER A 210 3.36 22.29 -22.20
C SER A 210 4.04 21.73 -23.45
N GLY A 211 3.29 21.00 -24.29
CA GLY A 211 3.81 20.44 -25.54
C GLY A 211 4.60 19.14 -25.37
N VAL A 212 4.60 18.55 -24.17
CA VAL A 212 5.20 17.24 -23.91
C VAL A 212 4.11 16.18 -23.95
N CYS A 213 4.23 15.21 -24.88
CA CYS A 213 3.35 14.05 -24.94
C CYS A 213 3.74 13.01 -23.89
N TRP A 214 3.11 13.08 -22.71
CA TRP A 214 3.37 12.15 -21.61
C TRP A 214 2.93 10.71 -21.90
N GLN A 215 1.96 10.52 -22.79
CA GLN A 215 1.52 9.20 -23.24
C GLN A 215 2.61 8.47 -24.04
N GLU A 216 3.45 9.18 -24.79
CA GLU A 216 4.61 8.55 -25.45
C GLU A 216 5.71 8.19 -24.44
N LEU A 217 5.91 8.98 -23.38
CA LEU A 217 6.78 8.56 -22.27
C LEU A 217 6.33 7.21 -21.69
N ALA A 218 5.02 7.03 -21.47
CA ALA A 218 4.48 5.77 -20.98
C ALA A 218 4.86 4.59 -21.90
N LEU A 219 4.75 4.76 -23.23
CA LEU A 219 5.19 3.76 -24.20
C LEU A 219 6.69 3.45 -24.08
N ARG A 220 7.53 4.47 -23.93
CA ARG A 220 8.99 4.29 -23.78
C ARG A 220 9.37 3.63 -22.47
N LEU A 221 8.68 3.95 -21.38
CA LEU A 221 8.91 3.30 -20.09
C LEU A 221 8.59 1.80 -20.20
N ARG A 222 7.56 1.39 -20.95
CA ARG A 222 7.28 -0.03 -21.23
C ARG A 222 8.44 -0.71 -21.95
N ASP A 223 9.07 -0.03 -22.91
CA ASP A 223 10.21 -0.59 -23.65
C ASP A 223 11.48 -0.71 -22.78
N ILE A 224 11.79 0.34 -22.00
CA ILE A 224 13.03 0.42 -21.21
C ILE A 224 12.95 -0.46 -19.96
N TYR A 225 11.78 -0.50 -19.32
CA TYR A 225 11.57 -1.15 -18.02
C TYR A 225 10.60 -2.33 -18.10
N ALA A 226 10.48 -3.02 -19.24
CA ALA A 226 9.50 -4.10 -19.46
C ALA A 226 9.37 -5.09 -18.29
N ASP A 227 10.50 -5.55 -17.72
CA ASP A 227 10.51 -6.53 -16.62
C ASP A 227 10.13 -5.90 -15.26
N GLN A 228 10.32 -4.60 -15.11
CA GLN A 228 10.18 -3.82 -13.86
C GLN A 228 8.92 -2.96 -13.84
N LEU A 229 8.18 -2.86 -14.94
CA LEU A 229 6.99 -2.04 -15.04
C LEU A 229 5.75 -2.91 -14.84
N ARG A 230 4.76 -2.40 -14.12
CA ARG A 230 3.42 -2.98 -14.06
C ARG A 230 2.39 -1.91 -14.40
N GLU A 231 1.40 -2.28 -15.20
CA GLU A 231 0.35 -1.37 -15.67
C GLU A 231 -1.01 -1.82 -15.16
N PHE A 232 -1.77 -0.87 -14.63
CA PHE A 232 -3.09 -1.12 -14.06
C PHE A 232 -4.07 0.01 -14.39
N GLN A 233 -5.34 -0.36 -14.48
CA GLN A 233 -6.49 0.55 -14.53
C GLN A 233 -7.37 0.21 -13.33
N PHE A 234 -7.57 1.16 -12.42
CA PHE A 234 -8.42 0.95 -11.24
C PHE A 234 -9.90 1.10 -11.62
N GLN A 235 -10.76 0.33 -10.95
CA GLN A 235 -12.19 0.26 -11.26
C GLN A 235 -13.03 1.36 -10.58
N GLU A 236 -12.57 1.91 -9.44
CA GLU A 236 -13.46 2.66 -8.54
C GLU A 236 -13.31 4.19 -8.58
N GLU A 237 -12.24 4.77 -9.15
CA GLU A 237 -12.05 6.23 -9.08
C GLU A 237 -11.90 6.96 -10.43
N ASP A 238 -11.27 6.37 -11.45
CA ASP A 238 -11.14 7.01 -12.76
C ASP A 238 -10.86 5.98 -13.86
N GLU A 239 -11.89 5.53 -14.60
CA GLU A 239 -11.74 4.74 -15.85
C GLU A 239 -10.81 5.41 -16.88
N ASN A 240 -10.49 6.69 -16.65
CA ASN A 240 -9.66 7.52 -17.49
C ASN A 240 -8.20 7.62 -17.02
N SER A 241 -7.81 6.93 -15.95
CA SER A 241 -6.44 6.97 -15.44
C SER A 241 -5.69 5.67 -15.73
N SER A 242 -4.47 5.78 -16.25
CA SER A 242 -3.54 4.66 -16.39
C SER A 242 -2.44 4.78 -15.34
N HIS A 243 -2.24 3.72 -14.57
CA HIS A 243 -1.22 3.66 -13.53
C HIS A 243 -0.05 2.78 -13.97
N LEU A 244 1.13 3.38 -14.03
CA LEU A 244 2.38 2.67 -14.25
C LEU A 244 3.17 2.62 -12.95
N LEU A 245 3.57 1.42 -12.54
CA LEU A 245 4.40 1.18 -11.37
C LEU A 245 5.76 0.70 -11.81
N LEU A 246 6.75 1.57 -11.65
CA LEU A 246 8.14 1.23 -11.87
C LEU A 246 8.72 0.64 -10.57
N LEU A 247 8.87 -0.67 -10.58
CA LEU A 247 9.45 -1.46 -9.51
C LEU A 247 10.96 -1.21 -9.48
N CYS A 248 11.50 -0.91 -8.30
CA CYS A 248 12.93 -0.66 -8.13
C CYS A 248 13.55 -1.81 -7.31
N PRO A 249 13.84 -2.99 -7.92
CA PRO A 249 14.21 -4.21 -7.20
C PRO A 249 15.50 -4.07 -6.38
N ASP A 250 16.46 -3.25 -6.83
CA ASP A 250 17.70 -2.96 -6.10
C ASP A 250 17.45 -2.20 -4.77
N THR A 251 16.25 -1.65 -4.63
CA THR A 251 15.74 -0.88 -3.50
C THR A 251 14.38 -1.45 -3.11
N PHE A 252 14.35 -2.70 -2.66
CA PHE A 252 13.18 -3.56 -2.31
C PHE A 252 12.03 -2.93 -1.47
N ASP A 253 12.12 -1.67 -1.11
CA ASP A 253 11.16 -0.87 -0.37
C ASP A 253 10.72 0.40 -1.12
N LEU A 254 10.97 0.49 -2.44
CA LEU A 254 10.65 1.63 -3.30
C LEU A 254 9.92 1.21 -4.59
N ILE A 255 8.85 1.92 -4.91
CA ILE A 255 8.14 1.89 -6.19
C ILE A 255 7.95 3.35 -6.63
N ILE A 256 8.17 3.63 -7.91
CA ILE A 256 7.83 4.93 -8.52
C ILE A 256 6.51 4.75 -9.24
N HIS A 257 5.48 5.43 -8.76
CA HIS A 257 4.12 5.34 -9.25
C HIS A 257 3.82 6.54 -10.14
N LEU A 258 3.50 6.28 -11.40
CA LEU A 258 3.07 7.28 -12.35
C LEU A 258 1.58 7.09 -12.62
N THR A 259 0.83 8.19 -12.58
CA THR A 259 -0.59 8.22 -12.93
C THR A 259 -0.76 9.15 -14.12
N PHE A 260 -1.24 8.61 -15.23
CA PHE A 260 -1.55 9.34 -16.44
C PHE A 260 -3.06 9.59 -16.48
N ILE A 261 -3.46 10.85 -16.38
CA ILE A 261 -4.87 11.24 -16.38
C ILE A 261 -5.28 11.57 -17.81
N THR A 262 -6.19 10.77 -18.36
CA THR A 262 -6.80 11.06 -19.67
C THR A 262 -7.97 12.02 -19.41
N PRO A 263 -7.99 13.23 -20.00
CA PRO A 263 -9.13 14.11 -19.82
C PRO A 263 -10.40 13.43 -20.32
N LYS A 264 -11.48 13.49 -19.53
CA LYS A 264 -12.81 13.07 -19.97
C LYS A 264 -13.15 13.91 -21.20
N ASP A 265 -13.42 13.25 -22.33
CA ASP A 265 -14.05 13.89 -23.48
C ASP A 265 -15.22 14.70 -22.92
N GLN A 266 -15.13 16.02 -23.00
CA GLN A 266 -16.27 16.87 -22.68
C GLN A 266 -17.34 16.48 -23.68
N THR A 267 -18.29 15.66 -23.25
CA THR A 267 -19.55 15.47 -23.96
C THR A 267 -20.04 16.85 -24.29
N VAL A 268 -20.09 17.14 -25.59
CA VAL A 268 -20.64 18.34 -26.19
C VAL A 268 -22.03 18.53 -25.61
N ALA A 269 -22.12 19.31 -24.53
CA ALA A 269 -23.37 19.80 -24.00
C ALA A 269 -23.88 20.74 -25.09
N GLN A 270 -24.90 20.24 -25.78
CA GLN A 270 -25.55 20.88 -26.90
C GLN A 270 -25.79 22.36 -26.61
N ALA A 271 -25.43 23.18 -27.60
CA ALA A 271 -26.00 24.48 -27.78
C ALA A 271 -27.53 24.35 -27.89
N GLU A 272 -28.24 24.42 -26.77
CA GLU A 272 -29.66 24.79 -26.78
C GLU A 272 -29.77 26.30 -26.73
N LEU A 273 -29.85 26.82 -27.96
CA LEU A 273 -30.48 28.05 -28.42
C LEU A 273 -31.20 28.88 -27.35
N VAL A 274 -30.70 30.10 -27.20
CA VAL A 274 -31.52 31.28 -26.94
C VAL A 274 -32.55 31.37 -28.06
N GLU A 275 -33.84 31.20 -27.76
CA GLU A 275 -34.87 32.11 -28.26
C GLU A 275 -36.05 32.18 -27.28
N ASP A 276 -36.31 33.42 -26.92
CA ASP A 276 -37.35 33.96 -26.07
C ASP A 276 -38.67 34.04 -26.88
N GLY A 277 -39.83 33.75 -26.29
CA GLY A 277 -41.12 34.15 -26.88
C GLY A 277 -42.29 33.17 -26.83
N ASP A 278 -43.09 33.30 -25.76
CA ASP A 278 -44.56 33.23 -25.69
C ASP A 278 -45.37 31.93 -25.96
N ALA A 279 -45.96 31.46 -24.83
CA ALA A 279 -47.37 31.15 -24.60
C ALA A 279 -48.13 30.13 -25.48
N SER A 280 -48.48 28.98 -24.88
CA SER A 280 -49.83 28.65 -24.34
C SER A 280 -50.23 27.16 -24.47
N VAL A 281 -50.60 26.55 -23.32
CA VAL A 281 -51.75 25.65 -22.99
C VAL A 281 -52.13 24.58 -24.04
N SER A 282 -52.18 23.26 -23.83
CA SER A 282 -52.75 22.34 -22.81
C SER A 282 -52.38 20.91 -23.27
N GLY A 283 -52.16 19.89 -22.44
CA GLY A 283 -53.18 19.08 -21.76
C GLY A 283 -53.06 17.59 -22.17
N ASP A 284 -52.86 16.74 -21.16
CA ASP A 284 -53.10 15.29 -21.03
C ASP A 284 -52.42 14.22 -21.92
N GLU A 285 -51.78 13.28 -21.20
CA GLU A 285 -51.89 11.80 -21.23
C GLU A 285 -51.95 11.07 -22.59
N SER A 286 -51.37 9.90 -22.84
CA SER A 286 -50.54 8.94 -22.12
C SER A 286 -50.25 7.78 -23.12
N ILE A 287 -49.20 6.99 -22.83
CA ILE A 287 -49.01 5.57 -23.18
C ILE A 287 -48.74 5.18 -24.65
N SER A 288 -47.47 4.79 -24.84
CA SER A 288 -46.92 3.69 -25.63
C SER A 288 -47.81 2.95 -26.65
N SER A 289 -47.29 2.75 -27.87
CA SER A 289 -46.48 1.55 -28.18
C SER A 289 -46.32 1.33 -29.68
N SER A 290 -45.10 0.91 -30.01
CA SER A 290 -44.79 -0.10 -31.02
C SER A 290 -44.59 0.33 -32.49
N SER A 291 -43.44 -0.14 -32.99
CA SER A 291 -43.29 -0.90 -34.24
C SER A 291 -42.83 -0.17 -35.51
N ARG A 292 -41.68 -0.67 -36.00
CA ARG A 292 -41.36 -0.91 -37.43
C ARG A 292 -41.06 0.37 -38.22
N SER A 293 -40.12 0.43 -39.16
CA SER A 293 -39.30 -0.55 -39.87
C SER A 293 -38.34 0.25 -40.76
N ALA A 294 -37.24 -0.41 -41.15
CA ALA A 294 -36.48 -0.31 -42.41
C ALA A 294 -36.91 0.81 -43.40
N SER A 295 -36.01 1.51 -44.09
CA SER A 295 -35.08 0.90 -45.04
C SER A 295 -34.42 2.00 -45.92
N ILE A 296 -33.23 1.69 -46.42
CA ILE A 296 -32.78 1.93 -47.81
C ILE A 296 -32.25 3.34 -48.19
N ASN A 297 -30.91 3.36 -48.25
CA ASN A 297 -30.03 3.71 -49.39
C ASN A 297 -30.24 4.98 -50.22
N GLY A 298 -29.07 5.54 -50.57
CA GLY A 298 -28.79 6.09 -51.89
C GLY A 298 -28.34 7.54 -51.81
N SER A 299 -27.04 7.77 -51.57
CA SER A 299 -26.10 8.15 -52.63
C SER A 299 -26.50 9.43 -53.38
N HIS A 300 -25.72 10.50 -53.24
CA HIS A 300 -25.02 11.04 -54.40
C HIS A 300 -23.94 12.04 -53.98
N VAL A 301 -22.78 11.83 -54.59
CA VAL A 301 -21.61 12.69 -54.59
C VAL A 301 -21.91 13.92 -55.45
N SER A 302 -21.57 15.10 -54.94
CA SER A 302 -21.27 16.28 -55.76
C SER A 302 -20.28 17.16 -54.98
N GLY A 303 -19.04 17.19 -55.46
CA GLY A 303 -18.01 18.07 -54.92
C GLY A 303 -18.16 19.51 -55.37
N ILE A 304 -17.40 20.39 -54.72
CA ILE A 304 -16.43 21.35 -55.28
C ILE A 304 -16.13 22.37 -54.16
N SER A 305 -14.84 22.49 -53.85
CA SER A 305 -14.11 23.69 -53.39
C SER A 305 -14.81 24.64 -52.41
N GLU A 306 -14.27 24.78 -51.21
CA GLU A 306 -13.58 26.02 -50.80
C GLU A 306 -13.07 25.96 -49.35
N GLN A 307 -11.99 26.72 -49.14
CA GLN A 307 -11.46 27.19 -47.86
C GLN A 307 -10.62 26.21 -47.03
N PHE A 308 -9.30 26.32 -47.26
CA PHE A 308 -8.31 26.20 -46.18
C PHE A 308 -8.73 27.12 -45.04
N SER A 309 -9.39 26.56 -44.03
CA SER A 309 -9.42 27.16 -42.71
C SER A 309 -8.12 26.78 -42.01
N GLU A 310 -7.21 27.74 -41.89
CA GLU A 310 -6.29 27.85 -40.76
C GLU A 310 -7.14 27.89 -39.48
N GLY A 311 -7.63 26.73 -39.06
CA GLY A 311 -8.33 26.49 -37.81
C GLY A 311 -7.30 26.02 -36.81
N GLY A 312 -7.11 26.82 -35.77
CA GLY A 312 -6.00 26.74 -34.82
C GLY A 312 -5.74 25.35 -34.26
N PHE A 313 -4.46 25.16 -33.92
CA PHE A 313 -3.93 24.12 -33.05
C PHE A 313 -5.03 23.58 -32.15
N THR A 314 -5.48 22.36 -32.46
CA THR A 314 -6.24 21.54 -31.54
C THR A 314 -5.49 21.59 -30.23
N GLN A 315 -6.13 22.15 -29.21
CA GLN A 315 -5.66 22.15 -27.84
C GLN A 315 -5.47 20.68 -27.47
N GLU A 316 -4.26 20.18 -27.67
CA GLU A 316 -3.90 18.82 -27.29
C GLU A 316 -4.26 18.71 -25.82
N ALA A 317 -5.16 17.77 -25.54
CA ALA A 317 -5.53 17.34 -24.22
C ALA A 317 -4.24 17.13 -23.41
N GLN A 318 -3.87 18.15 -22.62
CA GLN A 318 -2.68 18.14 -21.79
C GLN A 318 -2.89 17.05 -20.76
N GLY A 319 -2.30 15.88 -21.00
CA GLY A 319 -2.38 14.76 -20.07
C GLY A 319 -1.61 15.14 -18.82
N ASP A 320 -2.29 15.34 -17.70
CA ASP A 320 -1.64 15.53 -16.41
C ASP A 320 -0.98 14.20 -16.01
N VAL A 321 0.34 14.22 -15.85
CA VAL A 321 1.09 13.14 -15.23
C VAL A 321 1.33 13.48 -13.76
N ARG A 322 0.98 12.56 -12.87
CA ARG A 322 1.32 12.65 -11.45
C ARG A 322 2.33 11.57 -11.11
N VAL A 323 3.29 11.91 -10.27
CA VAL A 323 4.33 10.97 -9.83
C VAL A 323 4.37 10.92 -8.30
N GLU A 324 4.27 9.72 -7.76
CA GLU A 324 4.44 9.46 -6.34
C GLU A 324 5.59 8.48 -6.10
N ILE A 325 6.35 8.74 -5.06
CA ILE A 325 7.39 7.86 -4.55
C ILE A 325 6.78 7.02 -3.43
N CYS A 326 6.42 5.79 -3.77
CA CYS A 326 5.80 4.84 -2.86
C CYS A 326 6.90 4.07 -2.10
N ARG A 327 6.80 4.05 -0.77
CA ARG A 327 7.66 3.25 0.09
C ARG A 327 6.87 2.20 0.85
N ARG A 328 7.49 1.04 1.04
CA ARG A 328 6.91 -0.04 1.85
C ARG A 328 6.76 0.39 3.30
N GLU A 329 7.73 1.11 3.87
CA GLU A 329 7.73 1.50 5.29
C GLU A 329 8.38 2.87 5.48
N GLU A 330 7.97 3.62 6.51
CA GLU A 330 8.63 4.88 6.85
C GLU A 330 9.96 4.56 7.54
N PRO A 331 11.10 5.02 7.01
CA PRO A 331 12.35 4.87 7.73
C PRO A 331 12.30 5.74 9.01
N PRO A 332 12.92 5.32 10.13
CA PRO A 332 12.84 6.05 11.40
C PRO A 332 13.31 7.51 11.34
N ASN A 333 14.25 7.80 10.43
CA ASN A 333 14.77 9.14 10.19
C ASN A 333 14.00 9.92 9.12
N LYS A 334 12.93 9.34 8.56
CA LYS A 334 12.09 9.87 7.47
C LYS A 334 12.84 10.20 6.17
N GLN A 335 14.08 9.75 6.02
CA GLN A 335 14.93 10.05 4.86
C GLN A 335 15.05 8.85 3.93
N PHE A 336 15.19 9.12 2.63
CA PHE A 336 15.54 8.08 1.66
C PHE A 336 16.95 7.55 1.89
N THR A 337 17.16 6.26 1.64
CA THR A 337 18.49 5.65 1.61
C THR A 337 19.30 6.15 0.41
N PHE A 338 20.61 5.91 0.40
CA PHE A 338 21.44 6.27 -0.75
C PHE A 338 20.98 5.59 -2.05
N ALA A 339 20.66 4.30 -1.98
CA ALA A 339 20.18 3.55 -3.14
C ALA A 339 18.84 4.08 -3.65
N GLN A 340 17.89 4.37 -2.75
CA GLN A 340 16.61 4.98 -3.14
C GLN A 340 16.79 6.34 -3.81
N ARG A 341 17.64 7.22 -3.26
CA ARG A 341 17.94 8.52 -3.88
C ARG A 341 18.53 8.36 -5.26
N ARG A 342 19.36 7.34 -5.48
CA ARG A 342 19.95 7.04 -6.78
C ARG A 342 18.87 6.63 -7.78
N SER A 343 18.00 5.68 -7.44
CA SER A 343 16.89 5.25 -8.31
C SER A 343 15.93 6.40 -8.66
N ILE A 344 15.58 7.24 -7.68
CA ILE A 344 14.78 8.45 -7.91
C ILE A 344 15.51 9.41 -8.87
N SER A 345 16.82 9.63 -8.67
CA SER A 345 17.60 10.53 -9.53
C SER A 345 17.71 10.01 -10.97
N GLU A 346 17.90 8.70 -11.15
CA GLU A 346 17.94 8.05 -12.46
C GLU A 346 16.60 8.20 -13.19
N PHE A 347 15.48 8.04 -12.48
CA PHE A 347 14.15 8.28 -13.03
C PHE A 347 13.89 9.75 -13.39
N VAL A 348 14.25 10.70 -12.51
CA VAL A 348 14.12 12.14 -12.80
C VAL A 348 14.95 12.52 -14.03
N ASN A 349 16.17 11.98 -14.18
CA ASN A 349 16.97 12.20 -15.38
C ASN A 349 16.29 11.64 -16.64
N CYS A 350 15.56 10.53 -16.55
CA CYS A 350 14.77 10.00 -17.65
C CYS A 350 13.64 10.97 -18.05
N ILE A 351 12.92 11.55 -17.07
CA ILE A 351 11.90 12.58 -17.33
C ILE A 351 12.52 13.80 -18.02
N VAL A 352 13.62 14.33 -17.49
CA VAL A 352 14.29 15.49 -18.05
C VAL A 352 14.75 15.20 -19.49
N HIS A 353 15.42 14.07 -19.71
CA HIS A 353 15.83 13.66 -21.05
C HIS A 353 14.64 13.56 -22.01
N TRP A 354 13.51 13.03 -21.55
CA TRP A 354 12.29 12.95 -22.35
C TRP A 354 11.78 14.33 -22.75
N GLN A 355 11.66 15.26 -21.80
CA GLN A 355 11.24 16.63 -22.09
C GLN A 355 12.14 17.30 -23.11
N TRP A 356 13.46 17.22 -22.93
CA TRP A 356 14.42 17.79 -23.88
C TRP A 356 14.26 17.19 -25.26
N ARG A 357 14.00 15.88 -25.35
CA ARG A 357 13.75 15.22 -26.63
C ARG A 357 12.46 15.73 -27.28
N SER A 358 11.35 15.70 -26.55
CA SER A 358 10.04 16.11 -27.07
C SER A 358 9.98 17.59 -27.44
N LEU A 359 10.74 18.46 -26.77
CA LEU A 359 10.75 19.90 -27.09
C LEU A 359 11.69 20.28 -28.23
N ILE A 360 12.68 19.44 -28.55
CA ILE A 360 13.69 19.75 -29.59
C ILE A 360 13.35 19.06 -30.91
N TYR A 361 12.87 17.83 -30.86
CA TYR A 361 12.75 16.96 -32.03
C TYR A 361 11.33 16.74 -32.52
N ASP A 362 10.34 17.02 -31.66
CA ASP A 362 8.91 17.04 -31.99
C ASP A 362 8.44 18.51 -31.98
#